data_AF-A0A426QGY6-F1
#
_entry.id   AF-A0A426QGY6-F1
#
_cell.length_a   1.000
_cell.length_b   1.000
_cell.length_c   1.000
_cell.angle_alpha   90.00
_cell.angle_beta   90.00
_cell.angle_gamma   90.00
#
_symmetry.space_group_name_H-M   'P 1'
#
loop_
_entity.id
_entity.type
_entity.pdbx_description
1 polymer ?
#
loop_
_entity_poly.entity_id
_entity_poly.type
_entity_poly.pdbx_seq_one_letter_code
_entity_poly.pdbx_strand_id
1 'polypeptide(L)'
;MYNRSHPSPEYLDMVRMYETLHEQGEQSAGKSAEDTFPGKMLIEHAPGIKEMIEHTGARSILDYGAGKGLGYKQRNIKLNKTLEVGSIQDYWGVDEIRCYDPGYEPFSQLPDQPYDGVICTDVLEHITEPDVPWVIDEMFSYARKFVYANVACYPAVKSLPNGQNVHCTVHPPEWWAGLVHAVAMRHTDIAYRLVMSAKTGRRKKFGFGKNRKTVYHTTERLV
;
A
#
# COMPACT_ATOMS: atom_id res chain seq x y z
N MET A 1 -14.55 -7.81 18.04
CA MET A 1 -14.09 -7.22 16.76
C MET A 1 -12.57 -7.29 16.77
N TYR A 2 -11.94 -7.74 15.68
CA TYR A 2 -10.48 -7.86 15.61
C TYR A 2 -9.79 -6.50 15.69
N ASN A 3 -8.54 -6.50 16.16
CA ASN A 3 -7.68 -5.32 16.27
C ASN A 3 -6.22 -5.76 16.36
N ARG A 4 -5.27 -4.83 16.40
CA ARG A 4 -3.83 -5.13 16.52
C ARG A 4 -3.46 -6.11 17.64
N SER A 5 -4.08 -5.98 18.82
CA SER A 5 -3.79 -6.85 19.97
C SER A 5 -4.49 -8.21 19.87
N HIS A 6 -5.56 -8.31 19.08
CA HIS A 6 -6.33 -9.52 18.85
C HIS A 6 -6.73 -9.60 17.36
N PRO A 7 -5.77 -9.81 16.45
CA PRO A 7 -6.06 -9.89 15.02
C PRO A 7 -6.75 -11.22 14.70
N SER A 8 -7.30 -11.34 13.49
CA SER A 8 -7.83 -12.64 13.06
C SER A 8 -6.73 -13.69 12.97
N PRO A 9 -7.04 -14.98 13.17
CA PRO A 9 -6.10 -16.07 12.89
C PRO A 9 -5.57 -16.00 11.45
N GLU A 10 -6.42 -15.67 10.49
CA GLU A 10 -6.08 -15.57 9.07
C GLU A 10 -5.09 -14.44 8.79
N TYR A 11 -5.17 -13.31 9.49
CA TYR A 11 -4.19 -12.23 9.40
C TYR A 11 -2.82 -12.70 9.91
N LEU A 12 -2.79 -13.43 11.03
CA LEU A 12 -1.54 -13.95 11.59
C LEU A 12 -0.89 -14.99 10.66
N ASP A 13 -1.69 -15.86 10.05
CA ASP A 13 -1.22 -16.79 9.01
C ASP A 13 -0.67 -16.04 7.79
N MET A 14 -1.37 -14.99 7.35
CA MET A 14 -0.93 -14.14 6.27
C MET A 14 0.44 -13.51 6.58
N VAL A 15 0.61 -12.84 7.73
CA VAL A 15 1.90 -12.23 8.09
C VAL A 15 3.04 -13.25 8.04
N ARG A 16 2.85 -14.45 8.62
CA ARG A 16 3.86 -15.54 8.56
C ARG A 16 4.22 -15.97 7.14
N MET A 17 3.24 -15.99 6.24
CA MET A 17 3.50 -16.29 4.83
C MET A 17 4.34 -15.19 4.17
N TYR A 18 4.09 -13.92 4.49
CA TYR A 18 4.89 -12.80 3.98
C TYR A 18 6.31 -12.80 4.55
N GLU A 19 6.50 -13.10 5.83
CA GLU A 19 7.82 -13.32 6.45
C GLU A 19 8.61 -14.38 5.68
N THR A 20 7.98 -15.53 5.44
CA THR A 20 8.60 -16.63 4.67
C THR A 20 8.99 -16.18 3.26
N LEU A 21 8.12 -15.42 2.58
CA LEU A 21 8.41 -14.90 1.23
C LEU A 21 9.54 -13.86 1.24
N HIS A 22 9.65 -13.04 2.29
CA HIS A 22 10.77 -12.11 2.45
C HIS A 22 12.10 -12.83 2.61
N GLU A 23 12.13 -13.92 3.38
CA GLU A 23 13.35 -14.69 3.67
C GLU A 23 13.75 -15.66 2.56
N GLN A 24 12.78 -16.30 1.91
CA GLN A 24 13.04 -17.41 0.98
C GLN A 24 12.78 -17.04 -0.48
N GLY A 25 12.12 -15.90 -0.71
CA GLY A 25 11.68 -15.47 -2.03
C GLY A 25 10.43 -16.18 -2.53
N GLU A 26 9.84 -15.64 -3.59
CA GLU A 26 8.71 -16.23 -4.28
C GLU A 26 9.20 -17.29 -5.28
N GLN A 27 9.53 -18.49 -4.80
CA GLN A 27 10.10 -19.59 -5.61
C GLN A 27 9.20 -19.96 -6.80
N SER A 28 7.88 -19.95 -6.61
CA SER A 28 6.89 -20.22 -7.68
C SER A 28 6.96 -19.22 -8.84
N ALA A 29 7.48 -18.01 -8.58
CA ALA A 29 7.70 -16.97 -9.58
C ALA A 29 9.19 -16.82 -9.96
N GLY A 30 10.06 -17.70 -9.49
CA GLY A 30 11.50 -17.65 -9.74
C GLY A 30 12.19 -16.42 -9.15
N LYS A 31 11.63 -15.83 -8.09
CA LYS A 31 12.23 -14.68 -7.41
C LYS A 31 13.03 -15.12 -6.20
N SER A 32 14.23 -14.56 -6.07
CA SER A 32 15.03 -14.73 -4.85
C SER A 32 14.40 -13.96 -3.68
N ALA A 33 14.94 -14.21 -2.49
CA ALA A 33 14.61 -13.44 -1.30
C ALA A 33 14.80 -11.95 -1.58
N GLU A 34 15.97 -11.55 -2.08
CA GLU A 34 16.36 -10.15 -2.34
C GLU A 34 15.36 -9.43 -3.25
N ASP A 35 14.91 -10.08 -4.31
CA ASP A 35 14.02 -9.52 -5.33
C ASP A 35 12.52 -9.50 -4.94
N THR A 36 12.19 -10.09 -3.79
CA THR A 36 10.81 -10.19 -3.31
C THR A 36 10.43 -8.95 -2.48
N PHE A 37 9.29 -8.33 -2.80
CA PHE A 37 8.79 -7.10 -2.16
C PHE A 37 9.82 -5.95 -2.03
N PRO A 38 10.41 -5.46 -3.14
CA PRO A 38 11.43 -4.41 -3.07
C PRO A 38 10.91 -3.05 -2.60
N GLY A 39 9.60 -2.85 -2.46
CA GLY A 39 9.02 -1.55 -2.08
C GLY A 39 9.19 -0.50 -3.17
N LYS A 40 9.05 -0.88 -4.45
CA LYS A 40 9.21 0.06 -5.59
C LYS A 40 7.90 0.60 -6.15
N MET A 41 6.76 0.02 -5.75
CA MET A 41 5.43 0.48 -6.19
C MET A 41 5.16 1.92 -5.76
N LEU A 42 5.72 2.35 -4.63
CA LEU A 42 5.63 3.73 -4.15
C LEU A 42 6.07 4.77 -5.19
N ILE A 43 7.01 4.42 -6.10
CA ILE A 43 7.54 5.35 -7.11
C ILE A 43 6.44 5.79 -8.07
N GLU A 44 5.52 4.90 -8.43
CA GLU A 44 4.37 5.22 -9.30
C GLU A 44 3.38 6.19 -8.62
N HIS A 45 3.35 6.18 -7.28
CA HIS A 45 2.48 7.03 -6.47
C HIS A 45 3.18 8.29 -5.94
N ALA A 46 4.49 8.42 -6.13
CA ALA A 46 5.28 9.52 -5.58
C ALA A 46 4.72 10.92 -5.94
N PRO A 47 4.26 11.20 -7.17
CA PRO A 47 3.64 12.50 -7.48
C PRO A 47 2.33 12.75 -6.72
N GLY A 48 1.46 11.74 -6.60
CA GLY A 48 0.19 11.90 -5.87
C GLY A 48 0.40 12.08 -4.36
N ILE A 49 1.46 11.48 -3.81
CA ILE A 49 1.89 11.67 -2.41
C ILE A 49 2.50 13.07 -2.23
N LYS A 50 3.32 13.54 -3.18
CA LYS A 50 3.88 14.90 -3.19
C LYS A 50 2.79 15.97 -3.08
N GLU A 51 1.71 15.82 -3.84
CA GLU A 51 0.55 16.73 -3.77
C GLU A 51 -0.06 16.79 -2.36
N MET A 52 -0.23 15.65 -1.69
CA MET A 52 -0.73 15.60 -0.31
C MET A 52 0.25 16.24 0.69
N ILE A 53 1.54 16.02 0.49
CA ILE A 53 2.60 16.62 1.30
C ILE A 53 2.58 18.14 1.18
N GLU A 54 2.48 18.67 -0.05
CA GLU A 54 2.44 20.10 -0.31
C GLU A 54 1.16 20.75 0.22
N HIS A 55 0.01 20.11 0.04
CA HIS A 55 -1.29 20.58 0.56
C HIS A 55 -1.28 20.73 2.08
N THR A 56 -0.68 19.75 2.78
CA THR A 56 -0.71 19.68 4.25
C THR A 56 0.52 20.28 4.93
N GLY A 57 1.58 20.58 4.17
CA GLY A 57 2.89 20.93 4.72
C GLY A 57 3.49 19.81 5.58
N ALA A 58 3.29 18.55 5.19
CA ALA A 58 3.85 17.40 5.90
C ALA A 58 5.38 17.36 5.80
N ARG A 59 6.06 16.99 6.89
CA ARG A 59 7.52 16.86 6.93
C ARG A 59 8.03 15.50 7.38
N SER A 60 7.15 14.59 7.79
CA SER A 60 7.49 13.24 8.22
C SER A 60 6.49 12.23 7.64
N ILE A 61 6.99 11.12 7.10
CA ILE A 61 6.18 10.09 6.46
C ILE A 61 6.41 8.73 7.11
N LEU A 62 5.32 8.04 7.44
CA LEU A 62 5.33 6.61 7.69
C LEU A 62 4.89 5.87 6.42
N ASP A 63 5.73 5.00 5.90
CA ASP A 63 5.39 4.04 4.85
C ASP A 63 4.97 2.72 5.47
N TYR A 64 3.66 2.46 5.46
CA TYR A 64 3.01 1.35 6.12
C TYR A 64 2.81 0.19 5.13
N GLY A 65 3.64 -0.84 5.26
CA GLY A 65 3.82 -1.92 4.29
C GLY A 65 4.86 -1.61 3.21
N ALA A 66 6.02 -1.07 3.64
CA ALA A 66 7.08 -0.59 2.74
C ALA A 66 7.84 -1.73 2.01
N GLY A 67 7.60 -3.00 2.34
CA GLY A 67 8.44 -4.12 1.96
C GLY A 67 9.89 -3.87 2.38
N LYS A 68 10.83 -4.06 1.45
CA LYS A 68 12.25 -3.78 1.70
C LYS A 68 12.66 -2.31 1.64
N GLY A 69 11.75 -1.39 1.33
CA GLY A 69 12.04 0.05 1.24
C GLY A 69 13.14 0.42 0.23
N LEU A 70 13.43 -0.43 -0.78
CA LEU A 70 14.50 -0.16 -1.74
C LEU A 70 14.17 1.02 -2.65
N GLY A 71 12.89 1.40 -2.80
CA GLY A 71 12.48 2.63 -3.49
C GLY A 71 13.17 3.89 -2.95
N TYR A 72 13.37 3.99 -1.63
CA TYR A 72 14.05 5.13 -0.99
C TYR A 72 15.58 5.15 -1.22
N LYS A 73 16.17 3.99 -1.54
CA LYS A 73 17.60 3.87 -1.82
C LYS A 73 17.95 4.19 -3.28
N GLN A 74 16.96 4.22 -4.17
CA GLN A 74 17.20 4.53 -5.58
C GLN A 74 17.64 5.99 -5.78
N ARG A 75 18.38 6.22 -6.85
CA ARG A 75 18.82 7.54 -7.30
C ARG A 75 18.50 7.72 -8.77
N ASN A 76 18.37 8.97 -9.23
CA ASN A 76 18.04 9.31 -10.61
C ASN A 76 16.72 8.65 -11.07
N ILE A 77 15.69 8.80 -10.24
CA ILE A 77 14.41 8.12 -10.39
C ILE A 77 13.58 8.88 -11.42
N LYS A 78 13.18 8.19 -12.49
CA LYS A 78 12.27 8.74 -13.50
C LYS A 78 10.83 8.59 -13.04
N LEU A 79 10.21 9.69 -12.62
CA LEU A 79 8.80 9.71 -12.20
C LEU A 79 7.86 9.78 -13.41
N ASN A 80 8.30 10.42 -14.50
CA ASN A 80 7.61 10.41 -15.78
C ASN A 80 8.61 10.70 -16.91
N LYS A 81 8.12 10.90 -18.15
CA LYS A 81 8.96 11.14 -19.33
C LYS A 81 9.85 12.38 -19.23
N THR A 82 9.46 13.36 -18.42
CA THR A 82 10.11 14.68 -18.35
C THR A 82 10.67 15.00 -16.98
N LEU A 83 10.41 14.17 -15.96
CA LEU A 83 10.82 14.42 -14.58
C LEU A 83 11.68 13.25 -14.06
N GLU A 84 12.94 13.57 -13.78
CA GLU A 84 13.89 12.73 -13.07
C GLU A 84 14.28 13.42 -11.76
N VAL A 85 14.33 12.67 -10.67
CA VAL A 85 14.61 13.20 -9.33
C VAL A 85 15.77 12.47 -8.66
N GLY A 86 16.52 13.18 -7.83
CA GLY A 86 17.69 12.64 -7.13
C GLY A 86 17.32 11.50 -6.18
N SER A 87 16.29 11.68 -5.35
CA SER A 87 15.74 10.66 -4.47
C SER A 87 14.25 10.94 -4.20
N ILE A 88 13.52 9.96 -3.66
CA ILE A 88 12.11 10.15 -3.26
C ILE A 88 12.00 11.15 -2.11
N GLN A 89 12.90 11.09 -1.13
CA GLN A 89 12.88 11.98 0.02
C GLN A 89 13.10 13.45 -0.40
N ASP A 90 14.10 13.70 -1.26
CA ASP A 90 14.37 15.05 -1.77
C ASP A 90 13.21 15.57 -2.62
N TYR A 91 12.63 14.69 -3.46
CA TYR A 91 11.48 15.05 -4.27
C TYR A 91 10.29 15.44 -3.39
N TRP A 92 9.97 14.65 -2.37
CA TRP A 92 8.90 14.97 -1.43
C TRP A 92 9.21 16.21 -0.59
N GLY A 93 10.47 16.46 -0.25
CA GLY A 93 10.89 17.57 0.60
C GLY A 93 10.53 17.34 2.06
N VAL A 94 10.70 16.10 2.53
CA VAL A 94 10.39 15.68 3.91
C VAL A 94 11.67 15.40 4.70
N ASP A 95 11.62 15.69 5.99
CA ASP A 95 12.75 15.56 6.91
C ASP A 95 12.96 14.08 7.31
N GLU A 96 11.88 13.32 7.43
CA GLU A 96 11.89 11.94 7.93
C GLU A 96 11.00 11.02 7.09
N ILE A 97 11.51 9.81 6.83
CA ILE A 97 10.74 8.69 6.30
C ILE A 97 11.03 7.48 7.19
N ARG A 98 9.98 6.89 7.77
CA ARG A 98 10.05 5.61 8.46
C ARG A 98 9.33 4.54 7.65
N CYS A 99 9.99 3.40 7.48
CA CYS A 99 9.37 2.21 6.92
C CYS A 99 8.81 1.33 8.04
N TYR A 100 7.63 0.77 7.82
CA TYR A 100 7.07 -0.31 8.61
C TYR A 100 6.60 -1.41 7.66
N ASP A 101 6.89 -2.66 7.98
CA ASP A 101 6.35 -3.83 7.31
C ASP A 101 6.35 -5.02 8.29
N PRO A 102 5.16 -5.54 8.69
CA PRO A 102 5.09 -6.60 9.69
C PRO A 102 5.75 -7.90 9.24
N GLY A 103 5.93 -8.12 7.94
CA GLY A 103 6.54 -9.32 7.38
C GLY A 103 8.04 -9.20 7.11
N TYR A 104 8.69 -8.08 7.46
CA TYR A 104 10.08 -7.86 7.09
C TYR A 104 10.91 -7.23 8.20
N GLU A 105 11.86 -7.98 8.76
CA GLU A 105 12.98 -7.40 9.48
C GLU A 105 13.88 -6.64 8.50
N PRO A 106 14.25 -5.36 8.76
CA PRO A 106 14.24 -4.69 10.07
C PRO A 106 13.06 -3.72 10.31
N PHE A 107 11.99 -3.79 9.50
CA PHE A 107 10.85 -2.86 9.54
C PHE A 107 9.62 -3.42 10.27
N SER A 108 9.74 -4.57 10.94
CA SER A 108 8.66 -5.22 11.68
C SER A 108 8.20 -4.48 12.93
N GLN A 109 9.03 -3.57 13.45
CA GLN A 109 8.76 -2.86 14.69
C GLN A 109 7.72 -1.76 14.47
N LEU A 110 6.64 -1.83 15.26
CA LEU A 110 5.55 -0.86 15.21
C LEU A 110 6.08 0.58 15.37
N PRO A 111 5.43 1.56 14.70
CA PRO A 111 5.66 2.96 14.98
C PRO A 111 5.44 3.30 16.46
N ASP A 112 6.37 4.04 17.05
CA ASP A 112 6.33 4.50 18.44
C ASP A 112 5.81 5.94 18.57
N GLN A 113 5.57 6.61 17.45
CA GLN A 113 5.03 7.97 17.37
C GLN A 113 4.16 8.17 16.10
N PRO A 114 3.26 9.16 16.10
CA PRO A 114 2.57 9.61 14.88
C PRO A 114 3.50 10.39 13.92
N TYR A 115 3.13 10.39 12.65
CA TYR A 115 3.80 11.03 11.51
C TYR A 115 2.88 12.04 10.84
N ASP A 116 3.42 13.02 10.12
CA ASP A 116 2.57 13.98 9.39
C ASP A 116 1.72 13.28 8.32
N GLY A 117 2.32 12.40 7.54
CA GLY A 117 1.63 11.57 6.56
C GLY A 117 1.84 10.08 6.82
N VAL A 118 0.81 9.28 6.59
CA VAL A 118 0.89 7.82 6.53
C VAL A 118 0.55 7.38 5.11
N ILE A 119 1.45 6.64 4.47
CA ILE A 119 1.24 6.12 3.11
C ILE A 119 1.18 4.60 3.12
N CYS A 120 0.45 4.01 2.18
CA CYS A 120 0.31 2.57 2.04
C CYS A 120 0.07 2.20 0.58
N THR A 121 1.03 1.56 -0.09
CA THR A 121 0.95 1.29 -1.53
C THR A 121 1.02 -0.20 -1.84
N ASP A 122 -0.06 -0.78 -2.39
CA ASP A 122 -0.12 -2.19 -2.82
C ASP A 122 -0.02 -3.16 -1.62
N VAL A 123 -0.90 -2.97 -0.62
CA VAL A 123 -0.88 -3.67 0.69
C VAL A 123 -2.30 -4.02 1.15
N LEU A 124 -3.25 -3.09 1.14
CA LEU A 124 -4.57 -3.28 1.76
C LEU A 124 -5.37 -4.44 1.13
N GLU A 125 -5.22 -4.68 -0.17
CA GLU A 125 -5.80 -5.81 -0.89
C GLU A 125 -5.23 -7.18 -0.44
N HIS A 126 -4.06 -7.18 0.17
CA HIS A 126 -3.41 -8.37 0.72
C HIS A 126 -3.89 -8.68 2.14
N ILE A 127 -4.39 -7.69 2.87
CA ILE A 127 -4.95 -7.87 4.21
C ILE A 127 -6.26 -8.65 4.13
N THR A 128 -6.48 -9.57 5.07
CA THR A 128 -7.73 -10.33 5.21
C THR A 128 -8.91 -9.43 5.54
N GLU A 129 -10.06 -9.65 4.88
CA GLU A 129 -11.23 -8.73 4.95
C GLU A 129 -11.67 -8.34 6.37
N PRO A 130 -11.69 -9.26 7.37
CA PRO A 130 -12.05 -8.90 8.75
C PRO A 130 -11.09 -7.91 9.41
N ASP A 131 -9.87 -7.79 8.90
CA ASP A 131 -8.79 -7.00 9.49
C ASP A 131 -8.55 -5.67 8.79
N VAL A 132 -9.01 -5.53 7.54
CA VAL A 132 -8.92 -4.30 6.76
C VAL A 132 -9.45 -3.08 7.55
N PRO A 133 -10.62 -3.10 8.20
CA PRO A 133 -11.15 -1.91 8.87
C PRO A 133 -10.25 -1.41 10.00
N TRP A 134 -9.67 -2.31 10.81
CA TRP A 134 -8.82 -1.90 11.92
C TRP A 134 -7.41 -1.54 11.46
N VAL A 135 -6.90 -2.15 10.38
CA VAL A 135 -5.62 -1.74 9.78
C VAL A 135 -5.72 -0.32 9.22
N ILE A 136 -6.80 0.01 8.52
CA ILE A 136 -7.03 1.38 8.04
C ILE A 136 -7.15 2.33 9.24
N ASP A 137 -7.90 1.98 10.29
CA ASP A 137 -8.03 2.82 11.49
C ASP A 137 -6.67 3.06 12.18
N GLU A 138 -5.82 2.03 12.24
CA GLU A 138 -4.47 2.14 12.78
C GLU A 138 -3.61 3.10 11.94
N MET A 139 -3.68 3.02 10.61
CA MET A 139 -3.00 3.98 9.72
C MET A 139 -3.45 5.41 9.99
N PHE A 140 -4.76 5.66 10.16
CA PHE A 140 -5.26 6.99 10.53
C PHE A 140 -4.76 7.42 11.92
N SER A 141 -4.68 6.50 12.89
CA SER A 141 -4.17 6.81 14.24
C SER A 141 -2.70 7.23 14.27
N TYR A 142 -1.90 6.80 13.29
CA TYR A 142 -0.52 7.24 13.12
C TYR A 142 -0.39 8.54 12.32
N ALA A 143 -1.46 9.05 11.69
CA ALA A 143 -1.40 10.25 10.87
C ALA A 143 -1.75 11.51 11.67
N ARG A 144 -0.97 12.57 11.50
CA ARG A 144 -1.28 13.91 12.02
C ARG A 144 -1.94 14.82 11.00
N LYS A 145 -1.74 14.57 9.69
CA LYS A 145 -2.22 15.46 8.63
C LYS A 145 -2.87 14.72 7.47
N PHE A 146 -2.28 13.63 6.98
CA PHE A 146 -2.92 12.87 5.91
C PHE A 146 -2.66 11.36 5.89
N VAL A 147 -3.56 10.63 5.22
CA VAL A 147 -3.36 9.25 4.80
C VAL A 147 -3.42 9.16 3.26
N TYR A 148 -2.46 8.48 2.64
CA TYR A 148 -2.49 8.13 1.22
C TYR A 148 -2.49 6.61 1.07
N ALA A 149 -3.42 6.06 0.29
CA ALA A 149 -3.43 4.62 0.01
C ALA A 149 -3.67 4.31 -1.46
N ASN A 150 -3.05 3.22 -1.94
CA ASN A 150 -3.38 2.61 -3.24
C ASN A 150 -3.83 1.16 -3.05
N VAL A 151 -4.90 0.77 -3.76
CA VAL A 151 -5.49 -0.58 -3.69
C VAL A 151 -5.86 -1.11 -5.08
N ALA A 152 -5.44 -2.34 -5.38
CA ALA A 152 -5.88 -3.11 -6.53
C ALA A 152 -7.23 -3.80 -6.27
N CYS A 153 -8.28 -3.38 -6.98
CA CYS A 153 -9.63 -3.93 -6.91
C CYS A 153 -9.83 -5.14 -7.86
N TYR A 154 -8.81 -5.98 -8.03
CA TYR A 154 -8.85 -7.15 -8.90
C TYR A 154 -7.90 -8.25 -8.40
N PRO A 155 -8.15 -9.53 -8.70
CA PRO A 155 -7.26 -10.61 -8.26
C PRO A 155 -5.85 -10.45 -8.83
N ALA A 156 -4.84 -10.74 -8.02
CA ALA A 156 -3.47 -10.81 -8.49
C ALA A 156 -3.29 -11.94 -9.51
N VAL A 157 -2.20 -11.85 -10.27
CA VAL A 157 -1.71 -13.00 -11.07
C VAL A 157 -1.11 -14.08 -10.16
N LYS A 158 -0.65 -13.68 -8.96
CA LYS A 158 0.13 -14.51 -8.04
C LYS A 158 -0.75 -15.20 -7.00
N SER A 159 -0.21 -16.27 -6.44
CA SER A 159 -0.82 -17.04 -5.37
C SER A 159 0.15 -17.22 -4.19
N LEU A 160 -0.38 -17.29 -2.98
CA LEU A 160 0.33 -17.63 -1.76
C LEU A 160 0.76 -19.11 -1.76
N PRO A 161 1.69 -19.53 -0.88
CA PRO A 161 2.11 -20.93 -0.77
C PRO A 161 0.97 -21.92 -0.52
N ASN A 162 -0.11 -21.48 0.13
CA ASN A 162 -1.32 -22.28 0.36
C ASN A 162 -2.25 -22.37 -0.86
N GLY A 163 -1.90 -21.76 -2.00
CA GLY A 163 -2.67 -21.77 -3.25
C GLY A 163 -3.76 -20.70 -3.35
N GLN A 164 -3.98 -19.88 -2.31
CA GLN A 164 -4.91 -18.76 -2.37
C GLN A 164 -4.33 -17.58 -3.16
N ASN A 165 -5.17 -16.69 -3.68
CA ASN A 165 -4.69 -15.47 -4.34
C ASN A 165 -4.01 -14.55 -3.32
N VAL A 166 -2.91 -13.89 -3.70
CA VAL A 166 -2.25 -12.95 -2.78
C VAL A 166 -3.12 -11.73 -2.45
N HIS A 167 -4.06 -11.34 -3.33
CA HIS A 167 -5.07 -10.35 -2.98
C HIS A 167 -6.20 -11.09 -2.24
N CYS A 168 -6.11 -11.11 -0.91
CA CYS A 168 -7.07 -11.74 -0.01
C CYS A 168 -8.42 -11.03 -0.02
N THR A 169 -8.41 -9.69 -0.19
CA THR A 169 -9.61 -8.86 -0.18
C THR A 169 -9.79 -8.20 -1.53
N VAL A 170 -10.71 -8.74 -2.34
CA VAL A 170 -11.01 -8.22 -3.69
C VAL A 170 -12.43 -7.71 -3.74
N HIS A 171 -12.57 -6.40 -3.51
CA HIS A 171 -13.83 -5.67 -3.59
C HIS A 171 -13.78 -4.57 -4.66
N PRO A 172 -14.94 -4.12 -5.18
CA PRO A 172 -14.98 -3.01 -6.14
C PRO A 172 -14.59 -1.67 -5.49
N PRO A 173 -14.18 -0.66 -6.27
CA PRO A 173 -13.75 0.64 -5.74
C PRO A 173 -14.77 1.30 -4.78
N GLU A 174 -16.07 1.14 -5.02
CA GLU A 174 -17.12 1.75 -4.20
C GLU A 174 -17.13 1.20 -2.76
N TRP A 175 -16.78 -0.09 -2.58
CA TRP A 175 -16.68 -0.71 -1.26
C TRP A 175 -15.49 -0.14 -0.48
N TRP A 176 -14.32 -0.05 -1.14
CA TRP A 176 -13.11 0.53 -0.55
C TRP A 176 -13.31 2.00 -0.18
N ALA A 177 -13.93 2.77 -1.07
CA ALA A 177 -14.27 4.17 -0.82
C ALA A 177 -15.20 4.32 0.39
N GLY A 178 -16.26 3.50 0.48
CA GLY A 178 -17.19 3.50 1.60
C GLY A 178 -16.51 3.12 2.93
N LEU A 179 -15.67 2.08 2.92
CA LEU A 179 -14.96 1.63 4.11
C LEU A 179 -13.97 2.70 4.61
N VAL A 180 -13.11 3.22 3.74
CA VAL A 180 -12.13 4.25 4.11
C VAL A 180 -12.85 5.51 4.59
N HIS A 181 -13.94 5.92 3.93
CA HIS A 181 -14.73 7.07 4.38
C HIS A 181 -15.33 6.86 5.77
N ALA A 182 -15.90 5.68 6.04
CA ALA A 182 -16.46 5.36 7.36
C ALA A 182 -15.40 5.40 8.48
N VAL A 183 -14.18 4.95 8.20
CA VAL A 183 -13.04 5.10 9.13
C VAL A 183 -12.65 6.57 9.28
N ALA A 184 -12.48 7.29 8.18
CA ALA A 184 -12.08 8.70 8.15
C ALA A 184 -13.06 9.65 8.88
N MET A 185 -14.32 9.25 9.07
CA MET A 185 -15.29 10.00 9.88
C MET A 185 -14.95 9.99 11.39
N ARG A 186 -14.06 9.11 11.84
CA ARG A 186 -13.51 9.13 13.22
C ARG A 186 -12.29 10.05 13.36
N HIS A 187 -11.71 10.48 12.23
CA HIS A 187 -10.46 11.24 12.13
C HIS A 187 -10.69 12.46 11.24
N THR A 188 -11.62 13.35 11.65
CA THR A 188 -12.18 14.40 10.75
C THR A 188 -11.19 15.49 10.36
N ASP A 189 -10.11 15.62 11.12
CA ASP A 189 -8.99 16.54 10.95
C ASP A 189 -7.84 15.96 10.09
N ILE A 190 -7.98 14.72 9.63
CA ILE A 190 -6.98 14.05 8.77
C ILE A 190 -7.47 14.04 7.31
N ALA A 191 -6.67 14.62 6.41
CA ALA A 191 -6.90 14.51 4.98
C ALA A 191 -6.70 13.06 4.52
N TYR A 192 -7.37 12.62 3.47
CA TYR A 192 -7.02 11.35 2.86
C TYR A 192 -7.17 11.35 1.36
N ARG A 193 -6.39 10.51 0.69
CA ARG A 193 -6.53 10.17 -0.71
C ARG A 193 -6.38 8.67 -0.89
N LEU A 194 -7.41 8.05 -1.46
CA LEU A 194 -7.43 6.63 -1.82
C LEU A 194 -7.49 6.51 -3.33
N VAL A 195 -6.45 5.90 -3.90
CA VAL A 195 -6.36 5.54 -5.32
C VAL A 195 -6.70 4.06 -5.46
N MET A 196 -7.60 3.74 -6.38
CA MET A 196 -8.07 2.37 -6.61
C MET A 196 -7.94 2.04 -8.08
N SER A 197 -7.50 0.82 -8.38
CA SER A 197 -7.38 0.35 -9.75
C SER A 197 -8.29 -0.85 -10.00
N ALA A 198 -9.13 -0.76 -11.03
CA ALA A 198 -10.03 -1.85 -11.45
C ALA A 198 -9.68 -2.32 -12.86
N LYS A 199 -9.90 -3.60 -13.16
CA LYS A 199 -9.75 -4.12 -14.54
C LYS A 199 -11.10 -4.15 -15.25
N THR A 200 -11.23 -3.44 -16.37
CA THR A 200 -12.41 -3.47 -17.24
C THR A 200 -12.17 -4.25 -18.53
N GLY A 201 -13.22 -4.92 -19.03
CA GLY A 201 -13.19 -5.70 -20.27
C GLY A 201 -13.23 -7.23 -20.10
N ARG A 202 -13.54 -7.94 -21.19
CA ARG A 202 -13.65 -9.42 -21.19
C ARG A 202 -12.29 -10.08 -20.96
N ARG A 203 -12.23 -11.09 -20.09
CA ARG A 203 -11.08 -12.00 -19.97
C ARG A 203 -10.94 -12.74 -21.31
N LYS A 204 -9.75 -12.77 -21.91
CA LYS A 204 -9.51 -13.55 -23.14
C LYS A 204 -9.90 -15.01 -22.87
N LYS A 205 -10.96 -15.50 -23.52
CA LYS A 205 -11.21 -16.93 -23.69
C LYS A 205 -10.73 -17.25 -25.11
N PHE A 206 -9.80 -18.19 -25.25
CA PHE A 206 -9.35 -18.71 -26.56
C PHE A 206 -8.84 -17.66 -27.56
N GLY A 207 -7.91 -16.78 -27.15
CA GLY A 207 -7.17 -15.91 -28.08
C GLY A 207 -7.93 -14.71 -28.67
N PHE A 208 -9.27 -14.71 -28.66
CA PHE A 208 -10.09 -13.62 -29.20
C PHE A 208 -10.65 -12.74 -28.07
N GLY A 209 -9.92 -11.67 -27.73
CA GLY A 209 -10.39 -10.64 -26.81
C GLY A 209 -9.44 -9.45 -26.72
N LYS A 210 -9.98 -8.22 -26.58
CA LYS A 210 -9.16 -7.03 -26.30
C LYS A 210 -8.49 -7.16 -24.93
N ASN A 211 -7.30 -6.57 -24.76
CA ASN A 211 -6.63 -6.55 -23.45
C ASN A 211 -7.53 -5.83 -22.42
N ARG A 212 -7.58 -6.37 -21.19
CA ARG A 212 -8.22 -5.69 -20.06
C ARG A 212 -7.56 -4.33 -19.87
N LYS A 213 -8.37 -3.27 -19.73
CA LYS A 213 -7.87 -1.94 -19.41
C LYS A 213 -7.87 -1.76 -17.89
N THR A 214 -6.84 -1.11 -17.36
CA THR A 214 -6.88 -0.61 -15.98
C THR A 214 -7.64 0.72 -15.99
N VAL A 215 -8.62 0.86 -15.11
CA VAL A 215 -9.33 2.10 -14.82
C VAL A 215 -8.94 2.50 -13.41
N TYR A 216 -8.61 3.77 -13.22
CA TYR A 216 -8.24 4.33 -11.93
C TYR A 216 -9.42 5.15 -11.38
N HIS A 217 -9.65 5.01 -10.08
CA HIS A 217 -10.65 5.73 -9.32
C HIS A 217 -9.93 6.42 -8.15
N THR A 218 -10.31 7.65 -7.86
CA THR A 218 -9.77 8.38 -6.71
C THR A 218 -10.94 8.86 -5.86
N THR A 219 -10.85 8.65 -4.56
CA THR A 219 -11.71 9.31 -3.57
C THR A 219 -10.81 10.01 -2.57
N GLU A 220 -11.19 11.22 -2.18
CA GLU A 220 -10.38 12.04 -1.28
C GLU A 220 -11.24 12.97 -0.44
N ARG A 221 -10.69 13.34 0.72
CA ARG A 221 -11.13 14.46 1.53
C ARG A 221 -9.88 15.28 1.85
N LEU A 222 -9.83 16.50 1.33
CA LEU A 222 -8.81 17.47 1.70
C LEU A 222 -9.39 18.33 2.83
N VAL A 223 -8.63 18.48 3.92
CA VAL A 223 -8.93 19.36 5.05
C VAL A 223 -7.90 20.48 5.13
#